data_AF-B8BRH5-F1
#
_entry.id   AF-B8BRH5-F1
#
_cell.length_a   1.000
_cell.length_b   1.000
_cell.length_c   1.000
_cell.angle_alpha   90.00
_cell.angle_beta   90.00
_cell.angle_gamma   90.00
#
_symmetry.space_group_name_H-M   'P 1'
#
loop_
_entity.id
_entity.type
_entity.pdbx_description
1 polymer ?
#
loop_
_entity_poly.entity_id
_entity_poly.type
_entity_poly.pdbx_seq_one_letter_code
_entity_poly.pdbx_strand_id
1 'polypeptide(L)'
;MAAMISSISSFSASSLLRQRMGWQTARTRAAHHRQPLQPITHQLLVSLLEKQSVQSSLGKRYPFTAIHQRTILSTSLRLSSSDTHTDASSTTTTTYGSSAVRSMRPTTNTTDLSNTKLQLLSFYRFIPISQPESVRDVLFERLKEIDGLAGTVYIAEEGINAQFSVPVGEPLDELLLAFGNEGEEGCSLPFNAFEESPPNMGNIVDGTTPTFDRLIIRTRDCILRDGIVQEDGNTFDWTDAGVELEPSEWDAQLRQGIVDKTNAEGKSIQLLDCRNTYESDQGSFVSSIPLNTQTFSETWSALDSHVESQSLDPSEPVYIFCTGGIRCVKVGAYLKQKLGFEDVRSLLHGIIGYQRWNEEDGDTHKHNETEGSDSLWIGENFLFDKRRLAKGEDESNEV
;
A
#
# COMPACT_ATOMS: atom_id res chain seq x y z
N MET A 1 88.34 -23.38 -0.85
CA MET A 1 87.99 -22.43 0.22
C MET A 1 86.81 -23.05 0.95
N ALA A 2 87.00 -23.73 2.09
CA ALA A 2 87.30 -23.17 3.41
C ALA A 2 86.14 -22.26 3.86
N ALA A 3 85.23 -22.69 4.75
CA ALA A 3 85.37 -22.80 6.22
C ALA A 3 84.58 -21.62 6.88
N MET A 4 83.96 -21.70 8.07
CA MET A 4 83.76 -22.77 9.06
C MET A 4 82.76 -22.33 10.17
N ILE A 5 82.24 -23.29 10.97
CA ILE A 5 81.93 -23.21 12.43
C ILE A 5 80.78 -22.26 12.90
N SER A 6 79.63 -22.78 13.37
CA SER A 6 79.23 -23.15 14.78
C SER A 6 78.95 -21.94 15.70
N SER A 7 77.95 -21.90 16.60
CA SER A 7 77.67 -22.77 17.77
C SER A 7 76.32 -22.36 18.43
N ILE A 8 75.37 -23.23 18.81
CA ILE A 8 75.05 -23.74 20.20
C ILE A 8 75.02 -22.62 21.27
N SER A 9 74.00 -22.37 22.12
CA SER A 9 73.10 -23.18 23.01
C SER A 9 71.87 -22.31 23.44
N SER A 10 70.64 -22.75 23.71
CA SER A 10 70.03 -23.69 24.70
C SER A 10 69.89 -23.19 26.17
N PHE A 11 68.76 -23.57 26.83
CA PHE A 11 68.33 -23.27 28.24
C PHE A 11 67.89 -21.80 28.54
N SER A 12 66.97 -21.49 29.47
CA SER A 12 65.97 -22.27 30.26
C SER A 12 64.90 -21.34 30.85
N ALA A 13 63.74 -21.88 31.25
CA ALA A 13 62.70 -21.19 32.02
C ALA A 13 63.11 -20.90 33.49
N SER A 14 62.45 -19.93 34.14
CA SER A 14 61.81 -20.06 35.47
C SER A 14 61.13 -18.77 36.00
N SER A 15 59.85 -18.89 36.39
CA SER A 15 59.18 -18.27 37.59
C SER A 15 59.49 -16.79 37.97
N LEU A 16 58.56 -15.84 38.16
CA LEU A 16 57.39 -15.75 39.08
C LEU A 16 56.51 -14.52 38.62
N LEU A 17 55.40 -14.02 39.23
CA LEU A 17 54.64 -14.30 40.46
C LEU A 17 53.13 -13.89 40.30
N ARG A 18 52.31 -14.29 41.29
CA ARG A 18 50.99 -13.80 41.79
C ARG A 18 50.57 -12.36 41.38
N GLN A 19 49.27 -12.05 41.17
CA GLN A 19 48.18 -12.23 42.15
C GLN A 19 46.86 -12.84 41.60
N ARG A 20 45.94 -13.12 42.55
CA ARG A 20 44.77 -14.02 42.44
C ARG A 20 43.55 -13.33 43.08
N MET A 21 42.38 -13.95 42.91
CA MET A 21 41.06 -13.60 43.49
C MET A 21 40.29 -12.52 42.70
N GLY A 22 39.05 -12.72 42.24
CA GLY A 22 38.11 -13.82 42.45
C GLY A 22 37.01 -13.42 43.45
N TRP A 23 35.79 -13.24 42.96
CA TRP A 23 34.60 -12.96 43.76
C TRP A 23 33.46 -13.88 43.33
N GLN A 24 32.98 -14.71 44.26
CA GLN A 24 31.71 -15.43 44.15
C GLN A 24 30.67 -14.72 45.02
N THR A 25 29.44 -14.63 44.50
CA THR A 25 28.15 -14.64 45.21
C THR A 25 28.01 -13.94 46.57
N ALA A 26 27.13 -12.94 46.64
CA ALA A 26 26.34 -12.67 47.83
C ALA A 26 24.86 -12.48 47.46
N ARG A 27 23.98 -13.34 47.99
CA ARG A 27 22.53 -13.12 48.02
C ARG A 27 22.19 -12.14 49.13
N THR A 28 21.28 -11.21 48.90
CA THR A 28 20.61 -10.48 49.99
C THR A 28 19.10 -10.45 49.76
N ARG A 29 18.34 -10.85 50.78
CA ARG A 29 16.88 -10.77 50.83
C ARG A 29 16.45 -9.36 51.25
N ALA A 30 15.46 -8.80 50.57
CA ALA A 30 14.51 -7.83 51.12
C ALA A 30 13.12 -8.21 50.59
N ALA A 31 12.33 -8.97 51.34
CA ALA A 31 11.43 -8.48 52.39
C ALA A 31 10.15 -7.86 51.79
N HIS A 32 9.07 -8.65 51.75
CA HIS A 32 7.75 -8.18 51.34
C HIS A 32 7.18 -7.14 52.32
N HIS A 33 6.76 -6.01 51.79
CA HIS A 33 5.64 -5.24 52.33
C HIS A 33 4.65 -4.97 51.21
N ARG A 34 3.53 -5.71 51.20
CA ARG A 34 2.37 -5.38 50.36
C ARG A 34 1.67 -4.18 51.01
N GLN A 35 1.73 -3.01 50.39
CA GLN A 35 0.74 -1.97 50.65
C GLN A 35 -0.45 -2.16 49.70
N PRO A 36 -1.70 -1.93 50.15
CA PRO A 36 -2.86 -2.00 49.26
C PRO A 36 -2.82 -0.86 48.25
N LEU A 37 -3.07 -1.17 46.99
CA LEU A 37 -3.23 -0.17 45.94
C LEU A 37 -4.45 0.70 46.26
N GLN A 38 -4.22 1.99 46.49
CA GLN A 38 -5.28 3.01 46.49
C GLN A 38 -5.71 3.24 45.03
N PRO A 39 -7.02 3.40 44.75
CA PRO A 39 -7.47 3.69 43.39
C PRO A 39 -6.95 5.05 42.93
N ILE A 40 -6.28 5.08 41.78
CA ILE A 40 -5.82 6.33 41.15
C ILE A 40 -7.07 7.11 40.72
N THR A 41 -7.27 8.30 41.29
CA THR A 41 -8.37 9.18 40.87
C THR A 41 -8.05 9.86 39.54
N HIS A 42 -9.09 10.09 38.75
CA HIS A 42 -9.04 10.59 37.36
C HIS A 42 -8.14 11.84 37.15
N GLN A 43 -7.96 12.68 38.17
CA GLN A 43 -7.13 13.88 38.09
C GLN A 43 -5.62 13.62 37.98
N LEU A 44 -5.11 12.48 38.48
CA LEU A 44 -3.68 12.18 38.40
C LEU A 44 -3.24 11.65 37.03
N LEU A 45 -4.15 11.03 36.27
CA LEU A 45 -3.89 10.58 34.90
C LEU A 45 -3.74 11.76 33.93
N VAL A 46 -4.56 12.81 34.09
CA VAL A 46 -4.55 14.01 33.24
C VAL A 46 -3.21 14.76 33.34
N SER A 47 -2.70 15.01 34.55
CA SER A 47 -1.42 15.73 34.74
C SER A 47 -0.15 14.99 34.28
N LEU A 48 -0.24 13.67 34.05
CA LEU A 48 0.84 12.87 33.47
C LEU A 48 0.83 12.93 31.94
N LEU A 49 -0.36 13.00 31.33
CA LEU A 49 -0.53 13.14 29.87
C LEU A 49 -0.17 14.55 29.38
N GLU A 50 -0.50 15.60 30.14
CA GLU A 50 -0.16 16.99 29.76
C GLU A 50 1.36 17.23 29.67
N LYS A 51 2.17 16.51 30.46
CA LYS A 51 3.63 16.71 30.53
C LYS A 51 4.45 15.97 29.47
N GLN A 52 3.85 15.14 28.62
CA GLN A 52 4.52 14.56 27.44
C GLN A 52 4.29 15.36 26.15
N SER A 53 3.55 16.47 26.19
CA SER A 53 3.17 17.25 25.00
C SER A 53 4.25 18.18 24.41
N VAL A 54 5.48 18.15 24.91
CA VAL A 54 6.58 19.03 24.46
C VAL A 54 7.82 18.24 24.07
N GLN A 55 7.76 17.53 22.95
CA GLN A 55 8.85 17.31 21.96
C GLN A 55 8.48 16.21 20.94
N SER A 56 7.89 16.59 19.81
CA SER A 56 8.13 16.00 18.48
C SER A 56 7.38 16.82 17.45
N SER A 57 8.10 17.32 16.44
CA SER A 57 7.57 18.21 15.40
C SER A 57 7.42 17.47 14.08
N LEU A 58 6.43 17.90 13.29
CA LEU A 58 6.20 17.54 11.88
C LEU A 58 5.63 16.15 11.60
N GLY A 59 4.39 15.95 12.02
CA GLY A 59 3.41 15.15 11.27
C GLY A 59 2.14 15.99 11.06
N LYS A 60 1.86 16.42 9.81
CA LYS A 60 0.64 17.19 9.51
C LYS A 60 -0.57 16.25 9.51
N ARG A 61 -1.32 16.21 10.61
CA ARG A 61 -2.63 15.55 10.66
C ARG A 61 -3.66 16.38 9.88
N TYR A 62 -4.42 15.72 8.99
CA TYR A 62 -5.56 16.33 8.32
C TYR A 62 -6.62 16.80 9.34
N PRO A 63 -7.17 18.02 9.22
CA PRO A 63 -8.16 18.54 10.16
C PRO A 63 -9.58 18.09 9.80
N PHE A 64 -9.97 16.90 10.26
CA PHE A 64 -11.38 16.48 10.25
C PHE A 64 -12.11 17.08 11.46
N THR A 65 -12.94 18.12 11.26
CA THR A 65 -13.84 18.63 12.31
C THR A 65 -15.18 19.13 11.76
N ALA A 66 -16.24 18.72 12.45
CA ALA A 66 -17.63 19.21 12.41
C ALA A 66 -18.52 18.79 11.21
N ILE A 67 -19.16 17.61 11.36
CA ILE A 67 -20.43 17.30 10.70
C ILE A 67 -21.48 16.96 11.78
N HIS A 68 -22.73 17.39 11.57
CA HIS A 68 -23.82 17.32 12.54
C HIS A 68 -24.27 15.88 12.83
N GLN A 69 -24.38 15.52 14.11
CA GLN A 69 -25.11 14.33 14.56
C GLN A 69 -26.59 14.42 14.14
N ARG A 70 -27.04 13.50 13.29
CA ARG A 70 -28.47 13.18 13.13
C ARG A 70 -28.78 11.86 13.82
N THR A 71 -29.61 11.92 14.86
CA THR A 71 -30.10 10.73 15.57
C THR A 71 -31.00 9.89 14.67
N ILE A 72 -30.56 8.69 14.28
CA ILE A 72 -31.42 7.68 13.67
C ILE A 72 -32.02 6.82 14.81
N LEU A 73 -33.35 6.74 14.86
CA LEU A 73 -34.07 5.96 15.87
C LEU A 73 -33.95 4.46 15.58
N SER A 74 -33.36 3.71 16.52
CA SER A 74 -33.28 2.26 16.41
C SER A 74 -34.67 1.61 16.59
N THR A 75 -35.09 0.85 15.58
CA THR A 75 -36.34 0.05 15.66
C THR A 75 -35.98 -1.41 15.86
N SER A 76 -36.14 -1.90 17.09
CA SER A 76 -35.82 -3.28 17.46
C SER A 76 -36.90 -4.25 17.00
N LEU A 77 -36.60 -5.09 16.00
CA LEU A 77 -37.50 -6.13 15.51
C LEU A 77 -37.53 -7.34 16.46
N ARG A 78 -38.65 -7.53 17.16
CA ARG A 78 -38.95 -8.78 17.88
C ARG A 78 -39.62 -9.78 16.94
N LEU A 79 -39.04 -10.97 16.84
CA LEU A 79 -39.70 -12.12 16.20
C LEU A 79 -40.81 -12.67 17.11
N SER A 80 -42.03 -12.77 16.58
CA SER A 80 -43.12 -13.55 17.17
C SER A 80 -43.86 -14.32 16.09
N SER A 81 -44.03 -15.63 16.30
CA SER A 81 -44.67 -16.58 15.40
C SER A 81 -46.19 -16.63 15.56
N SER A 82 -46.96 -16.52 14.46
CA SER A 82 -48.08 -17.43 14.12
C SER A 82 -48.88 -16.99 12.88
N ASP A 83 -49.13 -17.95 11.99
CA ASP A 83 -50.33 -18.20 11.16
C ASP A 83 -50.91 -17.18 10.17
N THR A 84 -50.74 -17.53 8.89
CA THR A 84 -51.69 -17.49 7.77
C THR A 84 -52.70 -16.34 7.65
N HIS A 85 -52.55 -15.54 6.60
CA HIS A 85 -53.60 -15.40 5.56
C HIS A 85 -52.98 -14.97 4.22
N THR A 86 -53.58 -15.42 3.12
CA THR A 86 -53.21 -15.07 1.75
C THR A 86 -53.77 -13.71 1.35
N ASP A 87 -52.94 -12.81 0.82
CA ASP A 87 -53.37 -11.94 -0.28
C ASP A 87 -52.19 -11.46 -1.14
N ALA A 88 -52.48 -11.09 -2.39
CA ALA A 88 -51.45 -10.84 -3.40
C ALA A 88 -51.03 -9.37 -3.47
N SER A 89 -49.71 -9.09 -3.38
CA SER A 89 -49.14 -7.85 -3.90
C SER A 89 -47.66 -8.00 -4.27
N SER A 90 -47.24 -7.23 -5.26
CA SER A 90 -45.92 -7.12 -5.89
C SER A 90 -44.71 -7.49 -5.03
N THR A 91 -44.16 -8.69 -5.22
CA THR A 91 -42.83 -9.05 -4.74
C THR A 91 -41.77 -8.46 -5.66
N THR A 92 -41.05 -7.43 -5.22
CA THR A 92 -39.75 -7.06 -5.80
C THR A 92 -38.76 -8.15 -5.42
N THR A 93 -38.64 -9.19 -6.25
CA THR A 93 -37.74 -10.30 -5.98
C THR A 93 -36.29 -9.85 -6.18
N THR A 94 -35.64 -9.41 -5.11
CA THR A 94 -34.18 -9.27 -5.07
C THR A 94 -33.57 -10.67 -5.13
N THR A 95 -33.34 -11.17 -6.34
CA THR A 95 -32.54 -12.38 -6.56
C THR A 95 -31.11 -12.09 -6.13
N TYR A 96 -30.76 -12.54 -4.92
CA TYR A 96 -29.37 -12.73 -4.49
C TYR A 96 -28.73 -13.81 -5.37
N GLY A 97 -28.32 -13.40 -6.56
CA GLY A 97 -27.73 -14.29 -7.55
C GLY A 97 -26.30 -14.64 -7.19
N SER A 98 -25.92 -15.89 -7.51
CA SER A 98 -24.56 -16.44 -7.48
C SER A 98 -23.58 -15.74 -8.45
N SER A 99 -23.95 -14.59 -9.02
CA SER A 99 -23.06 -13.79 -9.88
C SER A 99 -21.88 -13.28 -9.06
N ALA A 100 -20.66 -13.58 -9.52
CA ALA A 100 -19.42 -13.02 -9.00
C ALA A 100 -19.40 -11.48 -9.06
N VAL A 101 -20.24 -10.87 -9.92
CA VAL A 101 -20.32 -9.43 -10.16
C VAL A 101 -21.61 -8.83 -9.59
N ARG A 102 -21.49 -7.65 -8.99
CA ARG A 102 -22.57 -6.65 -8.80
C ARG A 102 -22.20 -5.41 -9.62
N SER A 103 -23.18 -4.77 -10.28
CA SER A 103 -22.93 -3.56 -11.06
C SER A 103 -24.19 -2.74 -11.28
N MET A 104 -24.02 -1.42 -11.33
CA MET A 104 -25.05 -0.45 -11.71
C MET A 104 -24.44 0.68 -12.53
N ARG A 105 -25.27 1.46 -13.23
CA ARG A 105 -24.86 2.82 -13.63
C ARG A 105 -25.03 3.74 -12.42
N PRO A 106 -24.17 4.76 -12.24
CA PRO A 106 -24.33 5.71 -11.15
C PRO A 106 -25.71 6.38 -11.22
N THR A 107 -26.33 6.57 -10.07
CA THR A 107 -27.35 7.61 -9.92
C THR A 107 -26.67 8.97 -10.04
N THR A 108 -27.28 9.89 -10.78
CA THR A 108 -26.77 11.27 -10.90
C THR A 108 -27.92 12.23 -10.65
N ASN A 109 -28.00 12.75 -9.43
CA ASN A 109 -28.92 13.84 -9.08
C ASN A 109 -28.46 15.17 -9.70
N THR A 110 -27.16 15.28 -10.02
CA THR A 110 -26.59 16.44 -10.70
C THR A 110 -26.91 16.44 -12.20
N THR A 111 -27.76 17.37 -12.64
CA THR A 111 -28.17 17.52 -14.05
C THR A 111 -27.14 18.17 -14.95
N ASP A 112 -26.01 18.66 -14.41
CA ASP A 112 -24.97 19.37 -15.15
C ASP A 112 -23.56 18.81 -14.84
N LEU A 113 -23.17 17.82 -15.63
CA LEU A 113 -21.82 17.24 -15.59
C LEU A 113 -20.71 18.23 -15.99
N SER A 114 -21.04 19.35 -16.66
CA SER A 114 -20.03 20.32 -17.13
C SER A 114 -19.42 21.17 -16.02
N ASN A 115 -20.16 21.37 -14.93
CA ASN A 115 -19.69 22.07 -13.72
C ASN A 115 -19.28 21.11 -12.59
N THR A 116 -19.42 19.79 -12.79
CA THR A 116 -19.02 18.79 -11.80
C THR A 116 -17.51 18.58 -11.84
N LYS A 117 -16.86 18.46 -10.67
CA LYS A 117 -15.47 18.01 -10.53
C LYS A 117 -15.44 16.60 -9.96
N LEU A 118 -14.68 15.70 -10.56
CA LEU A 118 -14.53 14.32 -10.13
C LEU A 118 -13.14 14.12 -9.52
N GLN A 119 -13.08 13.59 -8.31
CA GLN A 119 -11.87 13.06 -7.69
C GLN A 119 -11.62 11.65 -8.25
N LEU A 120 -10.40 11.42 -8.76
CA LEU A 120 -9.93 10.07 -9.05
C LEU A 120 -9.31 9.47 -7.79
N LEU A 121 -9.72 8.26 -7.42
CA LEU A 121 -9.28 7.59 -6.20
C LEU A 121 -8.88 6.15 -6.51
N SER A 122 -7.80 5.65 -5.94
CA SER A 122 -7.47 4.22 -6.00
C SER A 122 -6.79 3.74 -4.72
N PHE A 123 -6.91 2.46 -4.41
CA PHE A 123 -6.18 1.81 -3.32
C PHE A 123 -6.16 0.30 -3.49
N TYR A 124 -5.33 -0.37 -2.70
CA TYR A 124 -5.36 -1.81 -2.48
C TYR A 124 -5.01 -2.10 -1.03
N ARG A 125 -5.44 -3.25 -0.50
CA ARG A 125 -4.91 -3.82 0.74
C ARG A 125 -4.83 -5.34 0.57
N PHE A 126 -3.65 -5.89 0.77
CA PHE A 126 -3.48 -7.34 0.90
C PHE A 126 -3.85 -7.72 2.33
N ILE A 127 -4.98 -8.40 2.49
CA ILE A 127 -5.53 -8.78 3.79
C ILE A 127 -6.39 -10.04 3.59
N PRO A 128 -6.29 -11.07 4.46
CA PRO A 128 -7.09 -12.28 4.30
C PRO A 128 -8.61 -12.01 4.36
N ILE A 129 -9.33 -12.29 3.28
CA ILE A 129 -10.80 -12.17 3.21
C ILE A 129 -11.42 -13.56 3.04
N SER A 130 -12.00 -14.09 4.12
CA SER A 130 -12.58 -15.45 4.14
C SER A 130 -13.91 -15.61 3.39
N GLN A 131 -14.59 -14.50 3.04
CA GLN A 131 -15.85 -14.51 2.29
C GLN A 131 -15.93 -13.34 1.28
N PRO A 132 -15.20 -13.40 0.16
CA PRO A 132 -15.20 -12.35 -0.86
C PRO A 132 -16.60 -11.97 -1.36
N GLU A 133 -17.51 -12.94 -1.49
CA GLU A 133 -18.90 -12.74 -1.92
C GLU A 133 -19.71 -11.89 -0.92
N SER A 134 -19.50 -12.12 0.37
CA SER A 134 -20.17 -11.39 1.45
C SER A 134 -19.66 -9.94 1.49
N VAL A 135 -18.35 -9.74 1.36
CA VAL A 135 -17.74 -8.40 1.29
C VAL A 135 -18.21 -7.65 0.04
N ARG A 136 -18.31 -8.32 -1.12
CA ARG A 136 -18.87 -7.76 -2.37
C ARG A 136 -20.29 -7.25 -2.16
N ASP A 137 -21.16 -8.05 -1.55
CA ASP A 137 -22.58 -7.71 -1.41
C ASP A 137 -22.78 -6.59 -0.37
N VAL A 138 -22.03 -6.60 0.74
CA VAL A 138 -22.02 -5.49 1.72
C VAL A 138 -21.51 -4.19 1.08
N LEU A 139 -20.40 -4.23 0.34
CA LEU A 139 -19.88 -3.05 -0.36
C LEU A 139 -20.84 -2.54 -1.42
N PHE A 140 -21.50 -3.42 -2.17
CA PHE A 140 -22.43 -2.98 -3.22
C PHE A 140 -23.65 -2.26 -2.63
N GLU A 141 -24.22 -2.80 -1.54
CA GLU A 141 -25.32 -2.15 -0.85
C GLU A 141 -24.94 -0.82 -0.19
N ARG A 142 -23.66 -0.64 0.17
CA ARG A 142 -23.13 0.62 0.75
C ARG A 142 -22.79 1.67 -0.32
N LEU A 143 -22.12 1.28 -1.40
CA LEU A 143 -21.60 2.19 -2.42
C LEU A 143 -22.65 2.61 -3.46
N LYS A 144 -23.74 1.86 -3.63
CA LYS A 144 -24.80 2.18 -4.61
C LYS A 144 -25.56 3.49 -4.35
N GLU A 145 -25.57 3.97 -3.10
CA GLU A 145 -26.31 5.17 -2.72
C GLU A 145 -25.50 6.47 -2.90
N ILE A 146 -24.18 6.36 -3.14
CA ILE A 146 -23.26 7.50 -3.28
C ILE A 146 -23.45 8.15 -4.65
N ASP A 147 -23.93 9.41 -4.68
CA ASP A 147 -24.27 10.11 -5.94
C ASP A 147 -23.06 10.26 -6.87
N GLY A 148 -23.23 9.90 -8.14
CA GLY A 148 -22.21 9.99 -9.16
C GLY A 148 -21.02 9.03 -9.02
N LEU A 149 -21.00 8.12 -8.03
CA LEU A 149 -19.90 7.17 -7.86
C LEU A 149 -19.84 6.16 -9.01
N ALA A 150 -18.71 6.15 -9.71
CA ALA A 150 -18.36 5.14 -10.70
C ALA A 150 -16.97 4.57 -10.40
N GLY A 151 -16.69 3.33 -10.81
CA GLY A 151 -15.44 2.66 -10.47
C GLY A 151 -15.55 1.15 -10.47
N THR A 152 -14.42 0.49 -10.24
CA THR A 152 -14.31 -0.96 -10.13
C THR A 152 -13.64 -1.36 -8.83
N VAL A 153 -14.17 -2.41 -8.20
CA VAL A 153 -13.61 -3.06 -7.01
C VAL A 153 -13.42 -4.54 -7.31
N TYR A 154 -12.20 -5.04 -7.07
CA TYR A 154 -11.82 -6.44 -7.08
C TYR A 154 -11.61 -6.93 -5.65
N ILE A 155 -12.19 -8.08 -5.33
CA ILE A 155 -12.13 -8.71 -4.02
C ILE A 155 -11.72 -10.17 -4.24
N ALA A 156 -10.70 -10.63 -3.53
CA ALA A 156 -10.24 -12.01 -3.55
C ALA A 156 -9.90 -12.44 -2.12
N GLU A 157 -9.56 -13.72 -1.91
CA GLU A 157 -9.13 -14.19 -0.60
C GLU A 157 -7.86 -13.49 -0.10
N GLU A 158 -7.02 -13.00 -1.03
CA GLU A 158 -5.80 -12.22 -0.73
C GLU A 158 -6.05 -10.73 -0.41
N GLY A 159 -7.26 -10.19 -0.59
CA GLY A 159 -7.58 -8.81 -0.21
C GLY A 159 -8.52 -8.05 -1.14
N ILE A 160 -8.29 -6.74 -1.27
CA ILE A 160 -9.10 -5.80 -2.04
C ILE A 160 -8.23 -4.86 -2.90
N ASN A 161 -8.72 -4.53 -4.11
CA ASN A 161 -8.14 -3.53 -5.02
C ASN A 161 -9.28 -2.71 -5.63
N ALA A 162 -9.17 -1.38 -5.67
CA ALA A 162 -10.24 -0.51 -6.11
C ALA A 162 -9.75 0.75 -6.85
N GLN A 163 -10.55 1.18 -7.83
CA GLN A 163 -10.39 2.43 -8.58
C GLN A 163 -11.75 3.10 -8.75
N PHE A 164 -11.83 4.42 -8.52
CA PHE A 164 -13.06 5.19 -8.57
C PHE A 164 -12.87 6.56 -9.24
N SER A 165 -13.98 7.07 -9.78
CA SER A 165 -14.24 8.49 -10.01
C SER A 165 -15.48 8.88 -9.22
N VAL A 166 -15.38 9.89 -8.36
CA VAL A 166 -16.46 10.33 -7.47
C VAL A 166 -16.56 11.86 -7.47
N PRO A 167 -17.77 12.46 -7.42
CA PRO A 167 -17.89 13.90 -7.26
C PRO A 167 -17.18 14.43 -6.00
N VAL A 168 -16.48 15.55 -6.12
CA VAL A 168 -15.85 16.24 -4.99
C VAL A 168 -16.91 16.79 -4.04
N GLY A 169 -16.74 16.57 -2.73
CA GLY A 169 -17.67 17.00 -1.68
C GLY A 169 -18.25 15.80 -0.93
N GLU A 170 -19.51 15.89 -0.50
CA GLU A 170 -20.22 14.86 0.29
C GLU A 170 -20.08 13.43 -0.29
N PRO A 171 -20.19 13.17 -1.61
CA PRO A 171 -20.01 11.82 -2.16
C PRO A 171 -18.58 11.25 -1.99
N LEU A 172 -17.55 12.11 -2.00
CA LEU A 172 -16.18 11.72 -1.72
C LEU A 172 -15.99 11.41 -0.22
N ASP A 173 -16.57 12.23 0.67
CA ASP A 173 -16.52 11.98 2.11
C ASP A 173 -17.23 10.66 2.46
N GLU A 174 -18.40 10.39 1.86
CA GLU A 174 -19.11 9.11 1.99
C GLU A 174 -18.27 7.92 1.49
N LEU A 175 -17.59 8.06 0.35
CA LEU A 175 -16.69 7.02 -0.17
C LEU A 175 -15.49 6.77 0.76
N LEU A 176 -14.91 7.83 1.33
CA LEU A 176 -13.81 7.70 2.29
C LEU A 176 -14.28 7.01 3.57
N LEU A 177 -15.46 7.38 4.10
CA LEU A 177 -16.10 6.68 5.22
C LEU A 177 -16.53 5.25 4.88
N ALA A 178 -16.78 4.94 3.60
CA ALA A 178 -17.15 3.60 3.14
C ALA A 178 -16.04 2.55 3.35
N PHE A 179 -14.80 3.01 3.42
CA PHE A 179 -13.60 2.17 3.50
C PHE A 179 -12.71 2.47 4.72
N GLY A 180 -12.77 3.70 5.27
CA GLY A 180 -11.82 4.24 6.24
C GLY A 180 -12.15 4.11 7.74
N ASN A 181 -13.31 3.52 8.10
CA ASN A 181 -13.73 3.36 9.49
C ASN A 181 -13.92 1.88 9.86
N GLU A 182 -13.25 1.45 10.94
CA GLU A 182 -13.62 0.22 11.64
C GLU A 182 -14.95 0.41 12.39
N GLY A 183 -15.84 -0.56 12.28
CA GLY A 183 -16.78 -0.93 13.35
C GLY A 183 -17.59 0.17 14.05
N GLU A 184 -18.43 0.95 13.34
CA GLU A 184 -19.69 1.37 13.97
C GLU A 184 -20.66 0.17 13.98
N GLU A 185 -21.31 -0.08 15.12
CA GLU A 185 -22.22 -1.22 15.33
C GLU A 185 -23.40 -1.19 14.33
N GLY A 186 -23.27 -1.93 13.22
CA GLY A 186 -24.36 -2.19 12.27
C GLY A 186 -23.94 -2.42 10.83
N CYS A 187 -22.89 -1.75 10.32
CA CYS A 187 -22.59 -1.67 8.88
C CYS A 187 -21.09 -1.62 8.51
N SER A 188 -20.21 -2.31 9.24
CA SER A 188 -18.76 -2.29 8.97
C SER A 188 -18.30 -3.40 8.02
N LEU A 189 -17.36 -3.05 7.13
CA LEU A 189 -16.39 -4.01 6.61
C LEU A 189 -15.69 -4.73 7.78
N PRO A 190 -15.19 -5.97 7.60
CA PRO A 190 -14.41 -6.65 8.64
C PRO A 190 -12.99 -6.06 8.83
N PHE A 191 -12.64 -4.99 8.12
CA PHE A 191 -11.37 -4.28 8.16
C PHE A 191 -11.54 -2.82 7.73
N ASN A 192 -10.62 -1.95 8.14
CA ASN A 192 -10.46 -0.60 7.59
C ASN A 192 -9.46 -0.65 6.42
N ALA A 193 -9.88 -0.31 5.20
CA ALA A 193 -9.01 -0.42 4.03
C ALA A 193 -7.88 0.63 4.00
N PHE A 194 -7.94 1.67 4.85
CA PHE A 194 -7.00 2.79 4.89
C PHE A 194 -6.15 2.85 6.18
N GLU A 195 -6.19 1.81 7.00
CA GLU A 195 -5.52 1.75 8.31
C GLU A 195 -3.99 1.93 8.21
N GLU A 196 -3.36 1.23 7.27
CA GLU A 196 -1.90 1.21 7.05
C GLU A 196 -1.46 2.22 5.98
N SER A 197 -2.29 2.42 4.96
CA SER A 197 -1.98 3.27 3.80
C SER A 197 -3.26 4.01 3.36
N PRO A 198 -3.26 5.36 3.31
CA PRO A 198 -4.40 6.12 2.80
C PRO A 198 -4.57 5.92 1.29
N PRO A 199 -5.75 6.20 0.71
CA PRO A 199 -5.94 6.01 -0.72
C PRO A 199 -5.09 6.98 -1.56
N ASN A 200 -4.70 6.50 -2.75
CA ASN A 200 -4.12 7.33 -3.80
C ASN A 200 -5.18 8.32 -4.31
N MET A 201 -5.09 9.55 -3.82
CA MET A 201 -5.84 10.70 -4.33
C MET A 201 -5.17 11.17 -5.62
N GLY A 202 -5.69 10.73 -6.76
CA GLY A 202 -5.23 11.14 -8.09
C GLY A 202 -5.76 12.52 -8.49
N ASN A 203 -5.57 12.90 -9.75
CA ASN A 203 -5.94 14.22 -10.24
C ASN A 203 -7.47 14.44 -10.19
N ILE A 204 -7.88 15.65 -9.83
CA ILE A 204 -9.26 16.12 -10.02
C ILE A 204 -9.48 16.43 -11.50
N VAL A 205 -10.55 15.90 -12.09
CA VAL A 205 -10.91 16.06 -13.50
C VAL A 205 -12.31 16.66 -13.66
N ASP A 206 -12.62 17.19 -14.84
CA ASP A 206 -13.97 17.66 -15.16
C ASP A 206 -14.94 16.48 -15.31
N GLY A 207 -16.21 16.65 -14.92
CA GLY A 207 -17.25 15.62 -15.02
C GLY A 207 -17.60 15.18 -16.45
N THR A 208 -17.11 15.89 -17.46
CA THR A 208 -17.15 15.51 -18.89
C THR A 208 -15.97 14.63 -19.31
N THR A 209 -14.96 14.46 -18.45
CA THR A 209 -13.79 13.61 -18.69
C THR A 209 -14.21 12.14 -18.65
N PRO A 210 -14.00 11.34 -19.72
CA PRO A 210 -14.37 9.92 -19.70
C PRO A 210 -13.55 9.16 -18.66
N THR A 211 -14.18 8.61 -17.62
CA THR A 211 -13.49 7.92 -16.50
C THR A 211 -14.03 6.50 -16.34
N PHE A 212 -15.10 6.33 -15.57
CA PHE A 212 -15.87 5.09 -15.45
C PHE A 212 -17.35 5.35 -15.73
N ASP A 213 -18.06 4.41 -16.34
CA ASP A 213 -19.50 4.55 -16.67
C ASP A 213 -20.43 3.77 -15.75
N ARG A 214 -19.86 2.97 -14.84
CA ARG A 214 -20.56 2.06 -13.92
C ARG A 214 -19.81 1.97 -12.59
N LEU A 215 -20.56 1.69 -11.53
CA LEU A 215 -20.01 1.02 -10.35
C LEU A 215 -20.01 -0.48 -10.63
N ILE A 216 -18.88 -1.14 -10.37
CA ILE A 216 -18.66 -2.58 -10.52
C ILE A 216 -17.95 -3.09 -9.28
N ILE A 217 -18.50 -4.13 -8.64
CA ILE A 217 -17.85 -4.82 -7.53
C ILE A 217 -17.88 -6.31 -7.87
N ARG A 218 -16.70 -6.95 -7.98
CA ARG A 218 -16.61 -8.34 -8.39
C ARG A 218 -15.62 -9.15 -7.57
N THR A 219 -15.98 -10.40 -7.30
CA THR A 219 -15.05 -11.39 -6.77
C THR A 219 -14.15 -11.94 -7.88
N ARG A 220 -12.91 -12.26 -7.52
CA ARG A 220 -11.85 -12.82 -8.38
C ARG A 220 -10.97 -13.76 -7.55
N ASP A 221 -10.19 -14.60 -8.24
CA ASP A 221 -9.22 -15.50 -7.60
C ASP A 221 -8.04 -14.71 -7.00
N CYS A 222 -7.75 -13.54 -7.57
CA CYS A 222 -6.70 -12.60 -7.16
C CYS A 222 -7.17 -11.14 -7.40
N ILE A 223 -6.68 -10.19 -6.62
CA ILE A 223 -7.00 -8.75 -6.78
C ILE A 223 -6.17 -8.05 -7.87
N LEU A 224 -5.12 -8.72 -8.31
CA LEU A 224 -4.27 -8.39 -9.44
C LEU A 224 -3.91 -9.70 -10.12
N ARG A 225 -4.28 -9.88 -11.40
CA ARG A 225 -3.99 -11.09 -12.16
C ARG A 225 -2.49 -11.22 -12.39
N ASP A 226 -1.85 -12.04 -11.57
CA ASP A 226 -0.41 -12.29 -11.60
C ASP A 226 -0.03 -13.50 -12.45
N GLY A 227 -0.90 -14.51 -12.60
CA GLY A 227 -0.54 -15.75 -13.31
C GLY A 227 0.51 -16.60 -12.57
N ILE A 228 0.76 -16.33 -11.28
CA ILE A 228 1.62 -17.18 -10.46
C ILE A 228 0.87 -18.50 -10.19
N VAL A 229 1.40 -19.60 -10.72
CA VAL A 229 0.96 -20.93 -10.31
C VAL A 229 1.64 -21.24 -8.98
N GLN A 230 0.85 -21.39 -7.93
CA GLN A 230 1.35 -21.82 -6.61
C GLN A 230 1.67 -23.31 -6.65
N GLU A 231 2.93 -23.66 -6.88
CA GLU A 231 3.42 -25.03 -6.80
C GLU A 231 3.55 -25.46 -5.32
N ASP A 232 3.18 -26.72 -5.04
CA ASP A 232 3.34 -27.42 -3.76
C ASP A 232 2.89 -26.68 -2.48
N GLY A 233 1.89 -25.81 -2.60
CA GLY A 233 1.29 -25.08 -1.47
C GLY A 233 2.15 -23.91 -0.95
N ASN A 234 3.17 -23.51 -1.69
CA ASN A 234 4.03 -22.39 -1.33
C ASN A 234 3.39 -21.06 -1.77
N THR A 235 2.55 -20.49 -0.90
CA THR A 235 1.99 -19.13 -1.07
C THR A 235 3.03 -18.08 -0.75
N PHE A 236 3.22 -17.08 -1.61
CA PHE A 236 4.03 -15.90 -1.27
C PHE A 236 3.40 -15.14 -0.10
N ASP A 237 4.24 -14.69 0.84
CA ASP A 237 3.82 -13.77 1.90
C ASP A 237 3.84 -12.34 1.37
N TRP A 238 2.68 -11.75 1.11
CA TRP A 238 2.58 -10.37 0.63
C TRP A 238 3.05 -9.32 1.64
N THR A 239 3.23 -9.68 2.92
CA THR A 239 3.80 -8.78 3.94
C THR A 239 5.34 -8.74 3.89
N ASP A 240 5.98 -9.76 3.33
CA ASP A 240 7.43 -9.79 3.11
C ASP A 240 7.80 -9.38 1.67
N ALA A 241 7.38 -8.16 1.29
CA ALA A 241 7.57 -7.59 -0.04
C ALA A 241 8.74 -6.61 -0.18
N GLY A 242 9.38 -6.20 0.93
CA GLY A 242 10.45 -5.20 0.93
C GLY A 242 10.10 -3.99 1.80
N VAL A 243 10.78 -2.87 1.57
CA VAL A 243 10.56 -1.60 2.27
C VAL A 243 9.86 -0.61 1.34
N GLU A 244 8.72 -0.07 1.74
CA GLU A 244 8.09 1.06 1.05
C GLU A 244 8.79 2.37 1.46
N LEU A 245 9.16 3.19 0.47
CA LEU A 245 9.79 4.50 0.63
C LEU A 245 8.79 5.61 0.30
N GLU A 246 8.74 6.62 1.15
CA GLU A 246 8.01 7.87 0.86
C GLU A 246 8.61 8.57 -0.38
N PRO A 247 7.81 9.28 -1.19
CA PRO A 247 8.28 9.94 -2.41
C PRO A 247 9.53 10.82 -2.27
N SER A 248 9.69 11.53 -1.15
CA SER A 248 10.84 12.39 -0.88
C SER A 248 12.11 11.61 -0.54
N GLU A 249 11.99 10.47 0.15
CA GLU A 249 13.11 9.57 0.41
C GLU A 249 13.52 8.82 -0.86
N TRP A 250 12.54 8.36 -1.64
CA TRP A 250 12.75 7.79 -2.96
C TRP A 250 13.51 8.74 -3.89
N ASP A 251 13.07 10.01 -4.01
CA ASP A 251 13.73 11.03 -4.82
C ASP A 251 15.19 11.25 -4.40
N ALA A 252 15.43 11.41 -3.10
CA ALA A 252 16.76 11.64 -2.55
C ALA A 252 17.70 10.45 -2.80
N GLN A 253 17.24 9.22 -2.57
CA GLN A 253 18.03 8.00 -2.79
C GLN A 253 18.31 7.76 -4.28
N LEU A 254 17.35 8.01 -5.17
CA LEU A 254 17.59 7.92 -6.62
C LEU A 254 18.51 9.02 -7.14
N ARG A 255 18.41 10.28 -6.65
CA ARG A 255 19.38 11.32 -7.03
C ARG A 255 20.80 10.95 -6.61
N GLN A 256 20.98 10.41 -5.41
CA GLN A 256 22.26 9.85 -4.99
C GLN A 256 22.72 8.72 -5.93
N GLY A 257 21.84 7.78 -6.25
CA GLY A 257 22.10 6.70 -7.21
C GLY A 257 22.46 7.18 -8.62
N ILE A 258 21.95 8.32 -9.07
CA ILE A 258 22.27 8.90 -10.39
C ILE A 258 23.63 9.62 -10.37
N VAL A 259 23.93 10.37 -9.30
CA VAL A 259 25.16 11.17 -9.17
C VAL A 259 26.37 10.29 -8.78
N ASP A 260 26.23 9.51 -7.71
CA ASP A 260 27.29 8.69 -7.13
C ASP A 260 27.35 7.26 -7.73
N LYS A 261 26.39 6.92 -8.62
CA LYS A 261 26.14 5.56 -9.15
C LYS A 261 25.86 4.52 -8.07
N THR A 262 25.64 4.96 -6.84
CA THR A 262 25.59 4.12 -5.65
C THR A 262 24.64 4.71 -4.59
N ASN A 263 24.17 3.89 -3.66
CA ASN A 263 23.43 4.30 -2.47
C ASN A 263 24.40 4.80 -1.38
N ALA A 264 23.86 5.19 -0.22
CA ALA A 264 24.63 5.62 0.96
C ALA A 264 25.63 4.57 1.52
N GLU A 265 25.54 3.30 1.12
CA GLU A 265 26.46 2.23 1.51
C GLU A 265 27.53 1.94 0.44
N GLY A 266 27.51 2.64 -0.70
CA GLY A 266 28.42 2.41 -1.83
C GLY A 266 27.99 1.25 -2.74
N LYS A 267 26.76 0.76 -2.61
CA LYS A 267 26.15 -0.30 -3.42
C LYS A 267 25.44 0.26 -4.66
N SER A 268 25.45 -0.44 -5.79
CA SER A 268 24.85 0.06 -7.05
C SER A 268 23.32 -0.04 -7.02
N ILE A 269 22.62 1.04 -7.38
CA ILE A 269 21.15 1.06 -7.38
C ILE A 269 20.60 0.48 -8.69
N GLN A 270 19.71 -0.51 -8.57
CA GLN A 270 19.02 -1.15 -9.69
C GLN A 270 17.56 -0.70 -9.73
N LEU A 271 17.20 0.21 -10.62
CA LEU A 271 15.85 0.78 -10.70
C LEU A 271 15.00 0.02 -11.72
N LEU A 272 13.88 -0.56 -11.30
CA LEU A 272 13.01 -1.41 -12.12
C LEU A 272 11.61 -0.82 -12.31
N ASP A 273 11.19 -0.71 -13.57
CA ASP A 273 9.81 -0.40 -13.92
C ASP A 273 9.01 -1.71 -14.03
N CYS A 274 8.11 -1.93 -13.06
CA CYS A 274 7.29 -3.15 -12.96
C CYS A 274 6.00 -3.07 -13.77
N ARG A 275 5.96 -2.19 -14.79
CA ARG A 275 4.81 -1.97 -15.65
C ARG A 275 4.97 -2.68 -17.00
N ASN A 276 3.87 -2.75 -17.75
CA ASN A 276 3.90 -3.29 -19.11
C ASN A 276 4.56 -2.29 -20.07
N THR A 277 5.14 -2.77 -21.17
CA THR A 277 5.86 -1.94 -22.15
C THR A 277 5.06 -0.72 -22.60
N TYR A 278 3.76 -0.87 -22.87
CA TYR A 278 2.89 0.24 -23.31
C TYR A 278 2.76 1.37 -22.28
N GLU A 279 3.01 1.11 -21.00
CA GLU A 279 3.03 2.12 -19.93
C GLU A 279 4.41 2.76 -19.78
N SER A 280 5.48 1.97 -19.90
CA SER A 280 6.88 2.43 -19.85
C SER A 280 7.21 3.35 -21.03
N ASP A 281 6.69 3.05 -22.21
CA ASP A 281 6.88 3.84 -23.44
C ASP A 281 6.25 5.25 -23.36
N GLN A 282 5.26 5.47 -22.48
CA GLN A 282 4.65 6.81 -22.29
C GLN A 282 5.50 7.72 -21.38
N GLY A 283 6.27 7.11 -20.48
CA GLY A 283 7.04 7.81 -19.46
C GLY A 283 7.56 6.85 -18.41
N SER A 284 8.71 7.17 -17.82
CA SER A 284 9.36 6.37 -16.78
C SER A 284 10.29 7.24 -15.93
N PHE A 285 10.82 6.67 -14.83
CA PHE A 285 11.92 7.28 -14.10
C PHE A 285 13.24 7.26 -14.90
N VAL A 286 14.06 8.30 -14.73
CA VAL A 286 15.42 8.36 -15.29
C VAL A 286 16.21 7.10 -14.95
N SER A 287 16.81 6.49 -15.97
CA SER A 287 17.66 5.27 -15.85
C SER A 287 16.95 4.01 -15.34
N SER A 288 15.61 3.95 -15.33
CA SER A 288 14.88 2.71 -15.02
C SER A 288 15.10 1.62 -16.07
N ILE A 289 15.21 0.37 -15.63
CA ILE A 289 15.21 -0.84 -16.45
C ILE A 289 13.75 -1.32 -16.57
N PRO A 290 13.13 -1.32 -17.76
CA PRO A 290 11.82 -1.92 -17.96
C PRO A 290 11.91 -3.44 -18.05
N LEU A 291 10.91 -4.15 -17.52
CA LEU A 291 10.80 -5.62 -17.64
C LEU A 291 10.43 -6.10 -19.06
N ASN A 292 9.98 -5.19 -19.93
CA ASN A 292 9.57 -5.45 -21.32
C ASN A 292 8.43 -6.48 -21.47
N THR A 293 7.52 -6.53 -20.50
CA THR A 293 6.35 -7.42 -20.50
C THR A 293 5.16 -6.81 -21.23
N GLN A 294 4.39 -7.63 -21.95
CA GLN A 294 3.10 -7.22 -22.52
C GLN A 294 1.98 -7.37 -21.50
N THR A 295 2.01 -8.44 -20.71
CA THR A 295 1.08 -8.68 -19.59
C THR A 295 1.84 -8.85 -18.27
N PHE A 296 1.20 -8.51 -17.14
CA PHE A 296 1.84 -8.63 -15.82
C PHE A 296 2.20 -10.09 -15.46
N SER A 297 1.59 -11.09 -16.11
CA SER A 297 1.94 -12.49 -15.89
C SER A 297 3.28 -12.92 -16.49
N GLU A 298 3.85 -12.14 -17.40
CA GLU A 298 5.19 -12.39 -17.96
C GLU A 298 6.31 -11.92 -17.02
N THR A 299 5.99 -11.11 -16.00
CA THR A 299 6.94 -10.50 -15.06
C THR A 299 7.87 -11.52 -14.41
N TRP A 300 7.36 -12.70 -14.03
CA TRP A 300 8.13 -13.74 -13.35
C TRP A 300 9.26 -14.28 -14.23
N SER A 301 8.95 -14.64 -15.48
CA SER A 301 9.94 -15.06 -16.46
C SER A 301 10.91 -13.95 -16.87
N ALA A 302 10.47 -12.69 -16.88
CA ALA A 302 11.35 -11.55 -17.14
C ALA A 302 12.35 -11.35 -16.00
N LEU A 303 11.91 -11.39 -14.75
CA LEU A 303 12.77 -11.28 -13.56
C LEU A 303 13.77 -12.44 -13.47
N ASP A 304 13.31 -13.69 -13.69
CA ASP A 304 14.18 -14.87 -13.74
C ASP A 304 15.27 -14.67 -14.82
N SER A 305 14.88 -14.23 -16.02
CA SER A 305 15.81 -13.92 -17.14
C SER A 305 16.79 -12.78 -16.82
N HIS A 306 16.35 -11.75 -16.09
CA HIS A 306 17.19 -10.63 -15.68
C HIS A 306 18.31 -11.07 -14.71
N VAL A 307 18.01 -11.94 -13.76
CA VAL A 307 19.00 -12.53 -12.85
C VAL A 307 19.91 -13.53 -13.58
N GLU A 308 19.37 -14.41 -14.41
CA GLU A 308 20.16 -15.37 -15.20
C GLU A 308 21.15 -14.69 -16.15
N SER A 309 20.75 -13.56 -16.76
CA SER A 309 21.60 -12.75 -17.63
C SER A 309 22.57 -11.83 -16.88
N GLN A 310 22.55 -11.83 -15.54
CA GLN A 310 23.33 -10.92 -14.68
C GLN A 310 23.07 -9.44 -14.96
N SER A 311 21.89 -9.10 -15.50
CA SER A 311 21.42 -7.72 -15.62
C SER A 311 20.74 -7.22 -14.34
N LEU A 312 20.40 -8.13 -13.42
CA LEU A 312 20.17 -7.84 -12.01
C LEU A 312 21.04 -8.73 -11.10
N ASP A 313 21.59 -8.12 -10.06
CA ASP A 313 22.38 -8.76 -9.00
C ASP A 313 21.57 -8.78 -7.70
N PRO A 314 21.21 -9.96 -7.15
CA PRO A 314 20.48 -10.09 -5.88
C PRO A 314 21.18 -9.52 -4.63
N SER A 315 22.49 -9.27 -4.70
CA SER A 315 23.27 -8.67 -3.60
C SER A 315 23.25 -7.14 -3.59
N GLU A 316 22.79 -6.52 -4.67
CA GLU A 316 22.70 -5.07 -4.86
C GLU A 316 21.24 -4.59 -4.67
N PRO A 317 21.01 -3.38 -4.12
CA PRO A 317 19.66 -2.85 -3.87
C PRO A 317 18.82 -2.74 -5.15
N VAL A 318 17.59 -3.23 -5.09
CA VAL A 318 16.62 -3.10 -6.18
C VAL A 318 15.45 -2.21 -5.76
N TYR A 319 15.20 -1.18 -6.57
CA TYR A 319 14.17 -0.16 -6.38
C TYR A 319 13.08 -0.41 -7.40
N ILE A 320 11.86 -0.73 -6.96
CA ILE A 320 10.75 -1.11 -7.83
C ILE A 320 9.61 -0.10 -7.78
N PHE A 321 9.07 0.27 -8.93
CA PHE A 321 7.89 1.14 -9.00
C PHE A 321 6.86 0.63 -10.02
N CYS A 322 5.63 1.08 -9.84
CA CYS A 322 4.55 0.98 -10.80
C CYS A 322 3.58 2.15 -10.60
N THR A 323 2.45 2.13 -11.31
CA THR A 323 1.44 3.21 -11.33
C THR A 323 1.00 3.66 -9.93
N GLY A 324 0.70 2.71 -9.03
CA GLY A 324 0.08 3.00 -7.73
C GLY A 324 0.44 2.07 -6.56
N GLY A 325 1.44 1.19 -6.71
CA GLY A 325 1.98 0.32 -5.64
C GLY A 325 1.69 -1.19 -5.79
N ILE A 326 0.48 -1.60 -6.17
CA ILE A 326 0.01 -3.01 -6.08
C ILE A 326 0.91 -4.05 -6.78
N ARG A 327 1.52 -3.72 -7.93
CA ARG A 327 2.46 -4.62 -8.62
C ARG A 327 3.77 -4.77 -7.86
N CYS A 328 4.24 -3.72 -7.18
CA CYS A 328 5.45 -3.73 -6.39
C CYS A 328 5.36 -4.72 -5.22
N VAL A 329 4.18 -4.91 -4.62
CA VAL A 329 4.01 -5.90 -3.54
C VAL A 329 4.29 -7.32 -4.04
N LYS A 330 3.64 -7.74 -5.14
CA LYS A 330 3.84 -9.08 -5.70
C LYS A 330 5.25 -9.26 -6.29
N VAL A 331 5.79 -8.24 -6.97
CA VAL A 331 7.17 -8.27 -7.50
C VAL A 331 8.21 -8.31 -6.38
N GLY A 332 8.02 -7.51 -5.33
CA GLY A 332 8.93 -7.47 -4.20
C GLY A 332 8.94 -8.77 -3.41
N ALA A 333 7.77 -9.35 -3.14
CA ALA A 333 7.66 -10.68 -2.52
C ALA A 333 8.37 -11.75 -3.36
N TYR A 334 8.23 -11.71 -4.69
CA TYR A 334 8.93 -12.62 -5.60
C TYR A 334 10.45 -12.43 -5.59
N LEU A 335 10.93 -11.18 -5.66
CA LEU A 335 12.34 -10.82 -5.59
C LEU A 335 12.99 -11.32 -4.29
N LYS A 336 12.33 -11.13 -3.15
CA LYS A 336 12.84 -11.60 -1.84
C LYS A 336 12.76 -13.11 -1.69
N GLN A 337 11.55 -13.67 -1.81
CA GLN A 337 11.26 -15.04 -1.36
C GLN A 337 11.66 -16.11 -2.39
N LYS A 338 11.74 -15.77 -3.68
CA LYS A 338 12.17 -16.71 -4.75
C LYS A 338 13.54 -16.37 -5.32
N LEU A 339 13.84 -15.09 -5.58
CA LEU A 339 15.12 -14.69 -6.19
C LEU A 339 16.23 -14.29 -5.20
N GLY A 340 15.92 -14.21 -3.90
CA GLY A 340 16.91 -14.00 -2.84
C GLY A 340 17.48 -12.59 -2.72
N PHE A 341 16.76 -11.56 -3.20
CA PHE A 341 17.16 -10.17 -2.99
C PHE A 341 17.01 -9.77 -1.51
N GLU A 342 18.08 -9.25 -0.90
CA GLU A 342 18.06 -8.84 0.51
C GLU A 342 17.49 -7.42 0.70
N ASP A 343 17.81 -6.48 -0.21
CA ASP A 343 17.40 -5.07 -0.16
C ASP A 343 16.47 -4.73 -1.33
N VAL A 344 15.18 -4.98 -1.14
CA VAL A 344 14.10 -4.60 -2.06
C VAL A 344 13.39 -3.37 -1.50
N ARG A 345 13.37 -2.29 -2.28
CA ARG A 345 12.71 -1.02 -1.92
C ARG A 345 11.66 -0.68 -2.97
N SER A 346 10.53 -0.12 -2.56
CA SER A 346 9.45 0.24 -3.47
C SER A 346 8.90 1.63 -3.21
N LEU A 347 8.40 2.29 -4.25
CA LEU A 347 7.81 3.61 -4.13
C LEU A 347 6.39 3.52 -3.54
N LEU A 348 6.20 4.02 -2.32
CA LEU A 348 4.89 4.13 -1.68
C LEU A 348 3.95 4.95 -2.58
N HIS A 349 2.70 4.49 -2.72
CA HIS A 349 1.70 5.10 -3.61
C HIS A 349 2.10 5.16 -5.11
N GLY A 350 3.22 4.54 -5.50
CA GLY A 350 3.71 4.50 -6.88
C GLY A 350 3.92 5.87 -7.53
N ILE A 351 3.88 5.87 -8.86
CA ILE A 351 4.06 7.08 -9.68
C ILE A 351 3.01 8.15 -9.33
N ILE A 352 1.77 7.77 -9.00
CA ILE A 352 0.72 8.71 -8.58
C ILE A 352 1.15 9.46 -7.29
N GLY A 353 1.65 8.74 -6.28
CA GLY A 353 2.16 9.35 -5.05
C GLY A 353 3.31 10.31 -5.29
N TYR A 354 4.28 9.91 -6.14
CA TYR A 354 5.43 10.74 -6.48
C TYR A 354 5.08 11.98 -7.32
N GLN A 355 4.11 11.88 -8.23
CA GLN A 355 3.62 13.03 -9.00
C GLN A 355 2.90 14.03 -8.09
N ARG A 356 1.98 13.58 -7.23
CA ARG A 356 1.31 14.42 -6.23
C ARG A 356 2.34 15.13 -5.32
N TRP A 357 3.32 14.38 -4.81
CA TRP A 357 4.40 14.95 -4.00
C TRP A 357 5.19 16.05 -4.75
N ASN A 358 5.58 15.82 -6.00
CA ASN A 358 6.25 16.84 -6.82
C ASN A 358 5.38 18.06 -7.11
N GLU A 359 4.06 17.90 -7.23
CA GLU A 359 3.12 19.02 -7.41
C GLU A 359 2.97 19.85 -6.12
N GLU A 360 2.90 19.20 -4.96
CA GLU A 360 2.77 19.84 -3.64
C GLU A 360 4.08 20.51 -3.17
N ASP A 361 5.21 19.79 -3.19
CA ASP A 361 6.52 20.33 -2.76
C ASP A 361 7.22 21.14 -3.87
N GLY A 362 6.76 21.03 -5.12
CA GLY A 362 7.30 21.79 -6.26
C GLY A 362 7.20 23.31 -6.14
N ASP A 363 6.35 23.83 -5.23
CA ASP A 363 6.29 25.26 -4.91
C ASP A 363 7.49 25.72 -4.06
N THR A 364 8.18 24.78 -3.38
CA THR A 364 9.42 25.07 -2.62
C THR A 364 10.68 24.95 -3.48
N HIS A 365 10.68 24.10 -4.52
CA HIS A 365 11.83 23.87 -5.39
C HIS A 365 11.91 24.79 -6.62
N LYS A 366 10.82 25.48 -7.00
CA LYS A 366 10.79 26.43 -8.13
C LYS A 366 11.58 27.73 -7.93
N HIS A 367 12.09 28.01 -6.73
CA HIS A 367 12.73 29.29 -6.39
C HIS A 367 14.24 29.27 -6.14
N ASN A 368 14.90 28.11 -6.22
CA ASN A 368 16.36 28.01 -6.13
C ASN A 368 16.96 27.75 -7.53
N GLU A 369 17.46 28.80 -8.17
CA GLU A 369 18.10 28.78 -9.51
C GLU A 369 19.50 28.08 -9.52
N THR A 370 19.70 27.09 -8.65
CA THR A 370 20.95 26.32 -8.52
C THR A 370 20.64 24.82 -8.52
N GLU A 371 20.78 24.23 -9.71
CA GLU A 371 21.03 22.81 -10.01
C GLU A 371 20.20 21.77 -9.21
N GLY A 372 19.08 21.30 -9.80
CA GLY A 372 18.43 20.06 -9.37
C GLY A 372 16.90 20.05 -9.31
N SER A 373 16.20 21.08 -9.77
CA SER A 373 14.73 21.25 -9.60
C SER A 373 13.84 20.31 -10.45
N ASP A 374 14.41 19.52 -11.35
CA ASP A 374 13.63 18.70 -12.28
C ASP A 374 13.25 17.36 -11.64
N SER A 375 12.00 16.95 -11.85
CA SER A 375 11.48 15.65 -11.41
C SER A 375 12.25 14.51 -12.08
N LEU A 376 12.51 13.42 -11.35
CA LEU A 376 13.13 12.22 -11.92
C LEU A 376 12.17 11.42 -12.81
N TRP A 377 10.88 11.76 -12.79
CA TRP A 377 9.88 11.20 -13.68
C TRP A 377 9.85 11.95 -15.01
N ILE A 378 10.00 11.23 -16.12
CA ILE A 378 9.93 11.78 -17.48
C ILE A 378 8.72 11.20 -18.20
N GLY A 379 7.96 12.05 -18.91
CA GLY A 379 6.82 11.63 -19.74
C GLY A 379 5.48 11.55 -18.99
N GLU A 380 4.51 10.86 -19.57
CA GLU A 380 3.15 10.74 -19.03
C GLU A 380 2.98 9.42 -18.25
N ASN A 381 2.26 9.47 -17.13
CA ASN A 381 1.86 8.27 -16.39
C ASN A 381 0.60 7.65 -17.02
N PHE A 382 0.66 6.37 -17.37
CA PHE A 382 -0.49 5.64 -17.90
C PHE A 382 -1.47 5.29 -16.79
N LEU A 383 -2.77 5.53 -17.02
CA LEU A 383 -3.83 5.32 -16.03
C LEU A 383 -4.96 4.47 -16.62
N PHE A 384 -5.38 3.47 -15.86
CA PHE A 384 -6.33 2.42 -16.26
C PHE A 384 -7.79 2.91 -16.19
N ASP A 385 -8.16 3.86 -17.05
CA ASP A 385 -9.53 4.36 -17.19
C ASP A 385 -9.86 4.78 -18.64
N LYS A 386 -11.11 5.20 -18.86
CA LYS A 386 -11.63 5.51 -20.21
C LYS A 386 -10.98 6.72 -20.87
N ARG A 387 -10.13 7.51 -20.19
CA ARG A 387 -9.34 8.60 -20.81
C ARG A 387 -8.32 8.05 -21.82
N ARG A 388 -7.83 6.82 -21.62
CA ARG A 388 -6.83 6.19 -22.49
C ARG A 388 -7.41 5.04 -23.33
N LEU A 389 -8.37 4.26 -22.83
CA LEU A 389 -9.10 3.25 -23.64
C LEU A 389 -9.85 3.87 -24.84
N ALA A 390 -10.25 5.15 -24.75
CA ALA A 390 -10.82 5.90 -25.88
C ALA A 390 -9.85 6.06 -27.08
N LYS A 391 -8.57 5.70 -26.95
CA LYS A 391 -7.61 5.54 -28.05
C LYS A 391 -7.60 4.13 -28.68
N GLY A 392 -8.72 3.43 -28.65
CA GLY A 392 -9.01 2.33 -29.61
C GLY A 392 -8.61 0.93 -29.17
N GLU A 393 -8.51 0.67 -27.86
CA GLU A 393 -8.26 -0.67 -27.32
C GLU A 393 -9.51 -1.16 -26.56
N ASP A 394 -10.09 -2.26 -27.03
CA ASP A 394 -11.31 -2.85 -26.47
C ASP A 394 -11.05 -3.53 -25.11
N GLU A 395 -12.03 -3.46 -24.21
CA GLU A 395 -12.01 -4.07 -22.85
C GLU A 395 -11.87 -5.62 -22.85
N SER A 396 -11.69 -6.27 -24.01
CA SER A 396 -11.84 -7.73 -24.16
C SER A 396 -10.61 -8.58 -23.78
N ASN A 397 -9.42 -7.99 -23.67
CA ASN A 397 -8.17 -8.74 -23.50
C ASN A 397 -7.47 -8.59 -22.13
N GLU A 398 -7.88 -7.66 -21.26
CA GLU A 398 -7.27 -7.46 -19.93
C GLU A 398 -8.32 -7.47 -18.78
N VAL A 399 -8.98 -8.61 -18.52
CA VAL A 399 -9.90 -8.77 -17.36
C VAL A 399 -9.89 -10.17 -16.70
#